data_AF-A0A2V7XLV8-F1
#
_entry.id   AF-A0A2V7XLV8-F1
#
_cell.length_a   1.000
_cell.length_b   1.000
_cell.length_c   1.000
_cell.angle_alpha   90.00
_cell.angle_beta   90.00
_cell.angle_gamma   90.00
#
_symmetry.space_group_name_H-M   'P 1'
#
loop_
_entity.id
_entity.type
_entity.pdbx_description
1 polymer ?
#
loop_
_entity_poly.entity_id
_entity_poly.type
_entity_poly.pdbx_seq_one_letter_code
_entity_poly.pdbx_strand_id
1 'polypeptide(L)'
;MRVLFGTDGIRGKAAQYPLDPPTMFALGEALAHRFRRVIMGMDTRESGPDIARALSAGIVAGGGEARFIGVITTPGVAYLCRMSDAEAGISISASHNPYDDNGVKIFGHDGMKIPDAHEETIEEEMRAVRRDDVAIPHVELR
;
A
#
# COMPACT_ATOMS: atom_id res chain seq x y z
N MET A 1 12.83 10.50 11.52
CA MET A 1 11.94 11.54 10.96
C MET A 1 11.41 11.01 9.65
N ARG A 2 10.09 10.87 9.50
CA ARG A 2 9.46 10.33 8.28
C ARG A 2 9.62 11.30 7.12
N VAL A 3 9.99 10.77 5.96
CA VAL A 3 10.13 11.52 4.71
C VAL A 3 9.05 11.11 3.72
N LEU A 4 8.59 9.85 3.77
CA LEU A 4 7.62 9.30 2.82
C LEU A 4 6.18 9.32 3.35
N PHE A 5 5.98 8.89 4.60
CA PHE A 5 4.67 8.94 5.23
C PHE A 5 4.35 10.37 5.69
N GLY A 6 3.34 10.97 5.06
CA GLY A 6 2.76 12.23 5.49
C GLY A 6 1.72 12.04 6.60
N THR A 7 0.81 13.02 6.75
CA THR A 7 -0.27 12.95 7.76
C THR A 7 -1.13 11.70 7.61
N ASP A 8 -1.39 11.27 6.37
CA ASP A 8 -2.36 10.22 6.06
C ASP A 8 -1.88 9.30 4.92
N GLY A 9 -0.71 8.68 5.11
CA GLY A 9 -0.09 7.75 4.16
C GLY A 9 0.94 8.40 3.22
N ILE A 10 1.28 7.69 2.15
CA ILE A 10 2.17 8.17 1.08
C ILE A 10 1.31 8.78 -0.04
N ARG A 11 1.66 9.96 -0.54
CA ARG A 11 0.94 10.64 -1.65
C ARG A 11 1.90 11.28 -2.63
N GLY A 12 1.45 11.45 -3.87
CA GLY A 12 2.20 12.11 -4.94
C GLY A 12 1.55 11.90 -6.30
N LYS A 13 2.24 12.33 -7.36
CA LYS A 13 1.83 12.01 -8.73
C LYS A 13 2.00 10.52 -9.01
N ALA A 14 1.03 9.92 -9.68
CA ALA A 14 1.10 8.53 -10.07
C ALA A 14 2.34 8.23 -10.92
N ALA A 15 2.93 7.05 -10.72
CA ALA A 15 4.14 6.57 -11.41
C ALA A 15 5.41 7.45 -11.25
N GLN A 16 5.38 8.46 -10.37
CA GLN A 16 6.55 9.27 -10.00
C GLN A 16 6.85 9.06 -8.53
N TYR A 17 8.12 9.19 -8.14
CA TYR A 17 8.49 9.10 -6.72
C TYR A 17 7.67 10.09 -5.87
N PRO A 18 7.05 9.63 -4.76
CA PRO A 18 7.22 8.33 -4.09
C PRO A 18 6.19 7.23 -4.44
N LEU A 19 5.44 7.35 -5.53
CA LEU A 19 4.47 6.36 -6.03
C LEU A 19 4.95 5.64 -7.30
N ASP A 20 6.26 5.65 -7.56
CA ASP A 20 6.87 4.84 -8.61
C ASP A 20 6.79 3.34 -8.26
N PRO A 21 6.74 2.43 -9.26
CA PRO A 21 6.61 0.99 -9.02
C PRO A 21 7.67 0.40 -8.07
N PRO A 22 8.97 0.76 -8.16
CA PRO A 22 9.97 0.32 -7.19
C PRO A 22 9.65 0.67 -5.74
N THR A 23 9.15 1.89 -5.51
CA THR A 23 8.77 2.34 -4.16
C THR A 23 7.54 1.60 -3.64
N MET A 24 6.53 1.37 -4.48
CA MET A 24 5.33 0.59 -4.10
C MET A 24 5.64 -0.88 -3.85
N PHE A 25 6.56 -1.48 -4.63
CA PHE A 25 7.06 -2.82 -4.36
C PHE A 25 7.76 -2.91 -3.01
N ALA A 26 8.69 -1.99 -2.74
CA ALA A 26 9.42 -1.94 -1.48
C ALA A 26 8.49 -1.75 -0.28
N LEU A 27 7.45 -0.92 -0.42
CA LEU A 27 6.41 -0.77 0.60
C LEU A 27 5.67 -2.09 0.86
N GLY A 28 5.29 -2.82 -0.20
CA GLY A 28 4.65 -4.12 -0.07
C GLY A 28 5.54 -5.14 0.64
N GLU A 29 6.82 -5.23 0.28
CA GLU A 29 7.80 -6.15 0.88
C GLU A 29 7.98 -5.86 2.39
N ALA A 30 8.22 -4.58 2.74
CA ALA A 30 8.36 -4.15 4.14
C ALA A 30 7.08 -4.40 4.96
N LEU A 31 5.89 -4.19 4.37
CA LEU A 31 4.63 -4.49 5.04
C LEU A 31 4.47 -5.96 5.37
N ALA A 32 4.86 -6.87 4.46
CA ALA A 32 4.71 -8.31 4.63
C ALA A 32 5.55 -8.89 5.77
N HIS A 33 6.65 -8.23 6.15
CA HIS A 33 7.43 -8.62 7.33
C HIS A 33 6.67 -8.44 8.64
N ARG A 34 5.65 -7.56 8.65
CA ARG A 34 4.88 -7.19 9.85
C ARG A 34 3.43 -7.67 9.80
N PHE A 35 2.85 -7.73 8.61
CA PHE A 35 1.47 -8.12 8.37
C PHE A 35 1.40 -9.16 7.26
N ARG A 36 1.09 -10.41 7.61
CA ARG A 36 1.11 -11.52 6.65
C ARG A 36 -0.08 -11.53 5.71
N ARG A 37 -1.23 -11.02 6.12
CA ARG A 37 -2.47 -10.99 5.31
C ARG A 37 -2.92 -9.54 5.14
N VAL A 38 -2.86 -9.03 3.93
CA VAL A 38 -3.14 -7.63 3.62
C VAL A 38 -4.31 -7.54 2.63
N ILE A 39 -5.34 -6.78 2.99
CA ILE A 39 -6.47 -6.48 2.11
C ILE A 39 -6.30 -5.10 1.49
N MET A 40 -6.60 -4.94 0.20
CA MET A 40 -6.37 -3.70 -0.53
C MET A 40 -7.57 -3.33 -1.40
N GLY A 41 -7.97 -2.06 -1.36
CA GLY A 41 -8.99 -1.50 -2.23
C GLY A 41 -8.53 -0.18 -2.83
N MET A 42 -9.18 0.25 -3.91
CA MET A 42 -8.87 1.51 -4.59
C MET A 42 -10.11 2.37 -4.81
N ASP A 43 -9.91 3.66 -5.06
CA ASP A 43 -10.92 4.50 -5.72
C ASP A 43 -10.93 4.26 -7.25
N THR A 44 -11.49 5.18 -8.02
CA THR A 44 -11.64 5.03 -9.48
C THR A 44 -10.46 5.58 -10.31
N ARG A 45 -9.32 5.93 -9.70
CA ARG A 45 -8.16 6.47 -10.42
C ARG A 45 -7.55 5.42 -11.34
N GLU A 46 -7.21 5.82 -12.57
CA GLU A 46 -6.63 4.95 -13.59
C GLU A 46 -5.28 4.32 -13.16
N SER A 47 -4.54 5.00 -12.29
CA SER A 47 -3.27 4.53 -11.74
C SER A 47 -3.42 3.49 -10.63
N GLY A 48 -4.64 3.29 -10.11
CA GLY A 48 -4.92 2.38 -8.99
C GLY A 48 -4.48 0.94 -9.23
N PRO A 49 -4.81 0.31 -10.39
CA PRO A 49 -4.43 -1.09 -10.66
C PRO A 49 -2.91 -1.30 -10.69
N ASP A 50 -2.13 -0.34 -11.21
CA ASP A 50 -0.68 -0.47 -11.28
C ASP A 50 -0.03 -0.36 -9.90
N ILE A 51 -0.53 0.56 -9.06
CA ILE A 51 -0.12 0.65 -7.65
C ILE A 51 -0.48 -0.65 -6.91
N ALA A 52 -1.71 -1.15 -7.09
CA ALA A 52 -2.16 -2.39 -6.47
C ALA A 52 -1.30 -3.60 -6.86
N ARG A 53 -0.89 -3.68 -8.14
CA ARG A 53 -0.01 -4.75 -8.64
C ARG A 53 1.38 -4.68 -8.01
N ALA A 54 1.99 -3.49 -7.99
CA ALA A 54 3.31 -3.31 -7.39
C ALA A 54 3.31 -3.64 -5.89
N LEU A 55 2.29 -3.18 -5.15
CA LEU A 55 2.09 -3.54 -3.74
C LEU A 55 1.91 -5.05 -3.57
N SER A 56 1.04 -5.68 -4.37
CA SER A 56 0.79 -7.13 -4.30
C SER A 56 2.06 -7.94 -4.55
N ALA A 57 2.83 -7.55 -5.57
CA ALA A 57 4.10 -8.20 -5.89
C ALA A 57 5.11 -8.07 -4.74
N GLY A 58 5.22 -6.89 -4.13
CA GLY A 58 6.07 -6.67 -2.95
C GLY A 58 5.63 -7.52 -1.76
N ILE A 59 4.32 -7.52 -1.46
CA ILE A 59 3.75 -8.31 -0.34
C ILE A 59 4.06 -9.80 -0.51
N VAL A 60 3.86 -10.34 -1.71
CA VAL A 60 4.15 -11.74 -2.01
C VAL A 60 5.66 -12.03 -1.91
N ALA A 61 6.52 -11.12 -2.39
CA ALA A 61 7.97 -11.26 -2.29
C ALA A 61 8.46 -11.27 -0.84
N GLY A 62 7.84 -10.47 0.05
CA GLY A 62 8.09 -10.50 1.50
C GLY A 62 7.46 -11.70 2.23
N GLY A 63 6.82 -12.62 1.51
CA GLY A 63 6.20 -13.84 2.05
C GLY A 63 4.84 -13.60 2.71
N GLY A 64 4.11 -12.56 2.29
CA GLY A 64 2.74 -12.27 2.68
C GLY A 64 1.72 -12.69 1.61
N GLU A 65 0.45 -12.44 1.92
CA GLU A 65 -0.72 -12.66 1.08
C GLU A 65 -1.41 -11.32 0.85
N ALA A 66 -1.61 -10.96 -0.42
CA ALA A 66 -2.30 -9.76 -0.84
C ALA A 66 -3.68 -10.14 -1.41
N ARG A 67 -4.75 -9.50 -0.91
CA ARG A 67 -6.12 -9.64 -1.43
C ARG A 67 -6.63 -8.30 -1.93
N PHE A 68 -6.92 -8.20 -3.22
CA PHE A 68 -7.42 -7.01 -3.87
C PHE A 68 -8.95 -7.07 -4.06
N ILE A 69 -9.67 -6.17 -3.38
CA ILE A 69 -11.14 -6.17 -3.36
C ILE A 69 -11.78 -5.19 -4.35
N GLY A 70 -10.99 -4.61 -5.26
CA GLY A 70 -11.48 -3.72 -6.31
C GLY A 70 -11.78 -2.30 -5.85
N VAL A 71 -12.76 -1.68 -6.51
CA VAL A 71 -13.19 -0.30 -6.23
C VAL A 71 -14.06 -0.29 -4.98
N ILE A 72 -13.62 0.42 -3.95
CA ILE A 72 -14.30 0.53 -2.67
C ILE A 72 -13.91 1.84 -1.97
N THR A 73 -14.77 2.33 -1.08
CA THR A 73 -14.44 3.50 -0.26
C THR A 73 -13.35 3.16 0.76
N THR A 74 -12.54 4.16 1.13
CA THR A 74 -11.56 4.05 2.21
C THR A 74 -12.12 3.48 3.52
N PRO A 75 -13.28 3.94 4.05
CA PRO A 75 -13.90 3.30 5.22
C PRO A 75 -14.34 1.86 4.96
N GLY A 76 -14.69 1.49 3.73
CA GLY A 76 -14.99 0.10 3.37
C GLY A 76 -13.77 -0.82 3.51
N VAL A 77 -12.59 -0.36 3.10
CA VAL A 77 -11.32 -1.09 3.34
C VAL A 77 -11.08 -1.27 4.83
N ALA A 78 -11.16 -0.19 5.61
CA ALA A 78 -10.94 -0.22 7.06
C ALA A 78 -11.91 -1.17 7.77
N TYR A 79 -13.19 -1.13 7.40
CA TYR A 79 -14.22 -2.02 7.93
C TYR A 79 -13.94 -3.49 7.58
N LEU A 80 -13.62 -3.81 6.32
CA LEU A 80 -13.32 -5.18 5.92
C LEU A 80 -12.03 -5.71 6.52
N CYS A 81 -11.02 -4.86 6.73
CA CYS A 81 -9.81 -5.23 7.46
C CYS A 81 -10.14 -5.73 8.88
N ARG A 82 -11.07 -5.06 9.57
CA ARG A 82 -11.50 -5.43 10.92
C ARG A 82 -12.40 -6.68 10.95
N MET A 83 -13.20 -6.89 9.91
CA MET A 83 -14.18 -7.97 9.86
C MET A 83 -13.65 -9.28 9.24
N SER A 84 -12.43 -9.28 8.71
CA SER A 84 -11.79 -10.44 8.09
C SER A 84 -10.59 -10.92 8.92
N ASP A 85 -9.85 -11.90 8.39
CA ASP A 85 -8.57 -12.38 8.92
C ASP A 85 -7.37 -11.50 8.53
N ALA A 86 -7.61 -10.38 7.83
CA ALA A 86 -6.58 -9.44 7.43
C ALA A 86 -5.92 -8.76 8.64
N GLU A 87 -4.59 -8.65 8.61
CA GLU A 87 -3.78 -8.02 9.65
C GLU A 87 -3.58 -6.52 9.36
N ALA A 88 -3.66 -6.14 8.08
CA ALA A 88 -3.62 -4.75 7.63
C ALA A 88 -4.50 -4.53 6.41
N GLY A 89 -4.96 -3.28 6.25
CA GLY A 89 -5.75 -2.81 5.12
C GLY A 89 -5.04 -1.69 4.38
N ILE A 90 -5.16 -1.62 3.05
CA ILE A 90 -4.60 -0.55 2.23
C ILE A 90 -5.70 0.10 1.39
N SER A 91 -5.85 1.41 1.53
CA SER A 91 -6.65 2.22 0.62
C SER A 91 -5.74 2.92 -0.38
N ILE A 92 -5.97 2.68 -1.67
CA ILE A 92 -5.29 3.33 -2.79
C ILE A 92 -6.16 4.49 -3.28
N SER A 93 -5.85 5.70 -2.84
CA SER A 93 -6.59 6.92 -3.19
C SER A 93 -5.81 8.17 -2.75
N ALA A 94 -5.95 9.27 -3.50
CA ALA A 94 -5.59 10.61 -3.04
C ALA A 94 -6.81 11.44 -2.60
N SER A 95 -7.95 10.80 -2.31
CA SER A 95 -9.18 11.46 -1.87
C SER A 95 -9.62 12.56 -2.84
N HIS A 96 -9.53 13.84 -2.44
CA HIS A 96 -9.97 14.99 -3.21
C HIS A 96 -8.93 15.57 -4.17
N ASN A 97 -7.71 15.03 -4.20
CA ASN A 97 -6.65 15.52 -5.08
C ASN A 97 -6.98 15.30 -6.58
N PRO A 98 -6.34 16.06 -7.50
CA PRO A 98 -6.43 15.86 -8.94
C PRO A 98 -6.20 14.40 -9.37
N TYR A 99 -6.77 13.98 -10.50
CA TYR A 99 -6.78 12.56 -10.93
C TYR A 99 -5.38 11.96 -11.17
N ASP A 100 -4.40 12.81 -11.51
CA ASP A 100 -3.00 12.44 -11.74
C ASP A 100 -2.20 12.25 -10.44
N ASP A 101 -2.76 12.65 -9.30
CA ASP A 101 -2.28 12.25 -7.98
C ASP A 101 -2.86 10.88 -7.57
N ASN A 102 -2.14 10.17 -6.72
CA ASN A 102 -2.69 9.02 -5.99
C ASN A 102 -2.06 8.94 -4.60
N GLY A 103 -2.34 7.87 -3.86
CA GLY A 103 -1.78 7.66 -2.54
C GLY A 103 -2.13 6.32 -1.95
N VAL A 104 -1.43 5.99 -0.87
CA VAL A 104 -1.56 4.72 -0.17
C VAL A 104 -1.69 5.01 1.32
N LYS A 105 -2.82 4.60 1.91
CA LYS A 105 -3.10 4.70 3.35
C LYS A 105 -3.22 3.32 3.96
N ILE A 106 -2.58 3.11 5.10
CA ILE A 106 -2.49 1.80 5.77
C ILE A 106 -3.29 1.81 7.07
N PHE A 107 -4.09 0.77 7.26
CA PHE A 107 -4.89 0.50 8.44
C PHE A 107 -4.38 -0.77 9.13
N GLY A 108 -4.44 -0.78 10.46
CA GLY A 108 -4.27 -2.02 11.23
C GLY A 108 -5.57 -2.84 11.29
N HIS A 109 -5.48 -4.03 11.86
CA HIS A 109 -6.64 -4.92 12.06
C HIS A 109 -7.79 -4.28 12.86
N ASP A 110 -7.53 -3.28 13.69
CA ASP A 110 -8.58 -2.55 14.41
C ASP A 110 -9.43 -1.62 13.52
N GLY A 111 -9.02 -1.44 12.24
CA GLY A 111 -9.62 -0.53 11.27
C GLY A 111 -9.12 0.91 11.40
N MET A 112 -8.16 1.18 12.29
CA MET A 112 -7.58 2.49 12.50
C MET A 112 -6.28 2.63 11.71
N LYS A 113 -5.82 3.88 11.51
CA LYS A 113 -4.49 4.14 10.95
C LYS A 113 -3.44 3.40 11.80
N ILE A 114 -2.48 2.74 11.15
CA ILE A 114 -1.37 2.11 11.89
C ILE A 114 -0.62 3.15 12.74
N PRO A 115 -0.07 2.73 13.90
CA PRO A 115 0.71 3.63 14.73
C PRO A 115 1.88 4.23 13.98
N ASP A 116 2.16 5.47 14.32
CA ASP A 116 3.27 6.26 13.82
C ASP A 116 4.63 5.51 13.87
N ALA A 117 4.92 4.83 14.98
CA ALA A 117 6.13 4.01 15.11
C ALA A 117 6.23 2.88 14.07
N HIS A 118 5.09 2.32 13.62
CA HIS A 118 5.10 1.32 12.55
C HIS A 118 5.43 1.95 11.20
N GLU A 119 4.90 3.14 10.89
CA GLU A 119 5.26 3.86 9.66
C GLU A 119 6.76 4.17 9.60
N GLU A 120 7.40 4.49 10.75
CA GLU A 120 8.85 4.72 10.82
C GLU A 120 9.65 3.46 10.51
N THR A 121 9.32 2.34 11.16
CA THR A 121 10.00 1.05 10.90
C THR A 121 9.82 0.61 9.45
N ILE A 122 8.62 0.75 8.89
CA ILE A 122 8.35 0.43 7.48
C ILE A 122 9.19 1.30 6.56
N GLU A 123 9.27 2.61 6.82
CA GLU A 123 10.08 3.52 6.00
C GLU A 123 11.58 3.20 6.07
N GLU A 124 12.09 2.80 7.23
CA GLU A 124 13.47 2.35 7.41
C GLU A 124 13.76 1.06 6.62
N GLU A 125 12.86 0.08 6.68
CA GLU A 125 12.98 -1.16 5.90
C GLU A 125 12.92 -0.89 4.39
N MET A 126 12.01 -0.02 3.94
CA MET A 126 11.90 0.38 2.54
C MET A 126 13.24 0.91 2.00
N ARG A 127 13.99 1.68 2.78
CA ARG A 127 15.32 2.19 2.38
C ARG A 127 16.34 1.08 2.18
N ALA A 128 16.21 -0.03 2.91
CA ALA A 128 17.11 -1.17 2.80
C ALA A 128 16.76 -2.09 1.62
N VAL A 129 15.47 -2.23 1.28
CA VAL A 129 15.02 -3.20 0.27
C VAL A 129 14.71 -2.59 -1.10
N ARG A 130 14.47 -1.28 -1.19
CA ARG A 130 14.14 -0.59 -2.45
C ARG A 130 15.28 -0.71 -3.45
N ARG A 131 14.93 -1.11 -4.67
CA ARG A 131 15.84 -1.31 -5.81
C ARG A 131 15.22 -0.69 -7.05
N ASP A 132 15.93 0.21 -7.74
CA ASP A 132 15.39 0.93 -8.91
C ASP A 132 15.11 0.02 -10.12
N ASP A 133 15.86 -1.08 -10.22
CA ASP A 133 15.81 -2.06 -11.31
C ASP A 133 14.93 -3.29 -10.98
N VAL A 134 14.07 -3.18 -9.97
CA VAL A 134 13.18 -4.30 -9.60
C VAL A 134 12.20 -4.61 -10.73
N ALA A 135 12.26 -5.84 -11.23
CA ALA A 135 11.26 -6.35 -12.14
C ALA A 135 9.97 -6.62 -11.36
N ILE A 136 8.91 -5.85 -11.63
CA ILE A 136 7.59 -6.09 -11.03
C ILE A 136 6.94 -7.27 -11.76
N PRO A 137 6.83 -8.46 -11.15
CA PRO A 137 6.16 -9.58 -11.80
C PRO A 137 4.71 -9.22 -12.09
N HIS A 138 4.18 -9.74 -13.20
CA HIS A 138 2.75 -9.61 -13.47
C HIS A 138 1.97 -10.47 -12.47
N VAL A 139 1.39 -9.83 -11.47
CA VAL A 139 0.51 -10.46 -10.49
C VAL A 139 -0.94 -10.23 -10.90
N GLU A 140 -1.72 -11.29 -11.03
CA GLU A 140 -3.18 -11.15 -11.14
C GLU A 140 -3.73 -10.63 -9.82
N LEU A 141 -4.46 -9.52 -9.88
CA LEU A 141 -5.19 -9.01 -8.72
C LEU A 141 -6.32 -9.98 -8.40
N ARG A 142 -6.30 -10.57 -7.21
CA ARG A 142 -7.25 -11.58 -6.72
C ARG A 142 -7.91 -11.13 -5.43
#